data_AF-A0A7S2BB37-F1
#
_entry.id   AF-A0A7S2BB37-F1
#
_cell.length_a   1.000
_cell.length_b   1.000
_cell.length_c   1.000
_cell.angle_alpha   90.00
_cell.angle_beta   90.00
_cell.angle_gamma   90.00
#
_symmetry.space_group_name_H-M   'P 1'
#
loop_
_entity.id
_entity.type
_entity.pdbx_description
1 polymer ?
#
loop_
_entity_poly.entity_id
_entity_poly.type
_entity_poly.pdbx_seq_one_letter_code
_entity_poly.pdbx_strand_id
1 'polypeptide(L)'
;MAPDFSSRKPQCNNVVRVEMPFTTRCLSCSRSLARGLRFNAQKTHCGNYLTSPIYTFSFSCPTCSSPLAFATDPAHRSYRIVTGMVAFANKTTVEEVETLSLPNHSIYEVQEARDAMQQLEDEKEDKRKATEAKSRLEALVQRNEDTAGGGNDIERNRALRSVHREGRRERDALQEATRALGWDDDGGVKLLPASDEDTRRARAAMAVRARVTKVSPATALRKRMSGAASSSIFAPGVYDGGKKRSRGRT
;
A
#
# COMPACT_ATOMS: atom_id res chain seq x y z
N MET A 1 -13.76 59.85 62.76
CA MET A 1 -13.27 58.52 62.35
C MET A 1 -13.58 58.34 60.88
N ALA A 2 -12.56 58.46 60.02
CA ALA A 2 -12.70 58.21 58.59
C ALA A 2 -12.74 56.68 58.34
N PRO A 3 -13.53 56.17 57.37
CA PRO A 3 -13.51 54.76 57.03
C PRO A 3 -12.21 54.41 56.28
N ASP A 4 -11.61 53.29 56.68
CA ASP A 4 -10.38 52.71 56.16
C ASP A 4 -10.41 52.51 54.63
N PHE A 5 -9.41 53.05 53.93
CA PHE A 5 -9.10 52.80 52.53
C PHE A 5 -8.41 51.44 52.37
N SER A 6 -9.08 50.36 52.78
CA SER A 6 -8.60 49.00 52.54
C SER A 6 -8.65 48.68 51.04
N SER A 7 -7.46 48.70 50.41
CA SER A 7 -7.08 48.12 49.12
C SER A 7 -8.22 47.75 48.16
N ARG A 8 -8.81 48.74 47.49
CA ARG A 8 -9.53 48.47 46.24
C ARG A 8 -8.47 48.12 45.20
N LYS A 9 -8.23 46.81 44.97
CA LYS A 9 -7.60 46.39 43.69
C LYS A 9 -8.40 47.06 42.59
N PRO A 10 -7.80 47.85 41.68
CA PRO A 10 -8.55 48.43 40.58
C PRO A 10 -9.06 47.26 39.73
N GLN A 11 -10.31 46.87 39.94
CA GLN A 11 -11.04 46.00 39.04
C GLN A 11 -11.39 46.86 37.83
N CYS A 12 -10.37 47.16 37.02
CA CYS A 12 -10.60 47.63 35.66
C CYS A 12 -11.17 46.43 34.91
N ASN A 13 -12.50 46.40 34.87
CA ASN A 13 -13.29 45.38 34.18
C ASN A 13 -13.12 45.58 32.66
N ASN A 14 -11.92 45.28 32.15
CA ASN A 14 -11.54 45.47 30.76
C ASN A 14 -12.03 44.27 29.95
N VAL A 15 -13.35 44.19 29.78
CA VAL A 15 -14.00 43.19 28.93
C VAL A 15 -13.99 43.70 27.49
N VAL A 16 -13.35 42.94 26.60
CA VAL A 16 -13.27 43.23 25.16
C VAL A 16 -13.86 42.08 24.39
N ARG A 17 -14.58 42.38 23.31
CA ARG A 17 -15.10 41.37 22.38
C ARG A 17 -14.04 41.06 21.33
N VAL A 18 -13.53 39.82 21.34
CA VAL A 18 -12.43 39.38 20.49
C VAL A 18 -12.86 38.16 19.68
N GLU A 19 -12.26 37.99 18.49
CA GLU A 19 -12.40 36.83 17.63
C GLU A 19 -11.24 35.86 17.81
N MET A 20 -11.51 34.55 17.72
CA MET A 20 -10.48 33.53 17.84
C MET A 20 -9.46 33.61 16.69
N PRO A 21 -8.15 33.81 16.94
CA PRO A 21 -7.17 34.02 15.87
C PRO A 21 -6.84 32.76 15.05
N PHE A 22 -6.87 31.59 15.67
CA PHE A 22 -6.59 30.30 15.04
C PHE A 22 -7.55 29.22 15.54
N THR A 23 -7.73 28.17 14.75
CA THR A 23 -8.53 27.02 15.17
C THR A 23 -7.81 26.28 16.30
N THR A 24 -8.48 26.09 17.43
CA THR A 24 -7.91 25.38 18.60
C THR A 24 -8.79 24.24 19.04
N ARG A 25 -8.22 23.33 19.83
CA ARG A 25 -8.95 22.32 20.59
C ARG A 25 -8.84 22.62 22.08
N CYS A 26 -9.96 22.65 22.79
CA CYS A 26 -9.97 22.75 24.25
C CYS A 26 -9.49 21.43 24.87
N LEU A 27 -8.59 21.49 25.85
CA LEU A 27 -8.05 20.30 26.50
C LEU A 27 -9.07 19.60 27.42
N SER A 28 -10.03 20.32 28.00
CA SER A 28 -11.01 19.76 28.94
C SER A 28 -12.18 19.05 28.25
N CYS A 29 -12.79 19.67 27.22
CA CYS A 29 -13.96 19.11 26.53
C CYS A 29 -13.67 18.55 25.14
N SER A 30 -12.42 18.63 24.67
CA SER A 30 -11.98 18.19 23.33
C SER A 30 -12.71 18.83 22.13
N ARG A 31 -13.60 19.80 22.37
CA ARG A 31 -14.29 20.58 21.33
C ARG A 31 -13.31 21.53 20.64
N SER A 32 -13.44 21.65 19.33
CA SER A 32 -12.71 22.63 18.55
C SER A 32 -13.39 24.00 18.57
N LEU A 33 -12.61 25.05 18.78
CA LEU A 33 -13.00 26.44 18.58
C LEU A 33 -12.47 26.86 17.22
N ALA A 34 -13.38 27.16 16.29
CA ALA A 34 -13.01 27.63 14.96
C ALA A 34 -12.40 29.04 15.01
N ARG A 35 -11.51 29.32 14.07
CA ARG A 35 -11.06 30.70 13.78
C ARG A 35 -12.27 31.61 13.53
N GLY A 36 -12.26 32.82 14.07
CA GLY A 36 -13.34 33.81 13.94
C GLY A 36 -14.47 33.67 14.98
N LEU A 37 -14.41 32.69 15.88
CA LEU A 37 -15.40 32.58 16.97
C LEU A 37 -15.30 33.80 17.90
N ARG A 38 -16.42 34.51 18.11
CA ARG A 38 -16.50 35.72 18.95
C ARG A 38 -16.79 35.38 20.41
N PHE A 39 -16.03 35.97 21.33
CA PHE A 39 -16.25 35.84 22.77
C PHE A 39 -15.95 37.15 23.49
N ASN A 40 -16.52 37.27 24.69
CA ASN A 40 -16.15 38.33 25.63
C ASN A 40 -14.94 37.84 26.42
N ALA A 41 -13.81 38.53 26.29
CA ALA A 41 -12.58 38.21 26.98
C ALA A 41 -12.20 39.31 27.97
N GLN A 42 -11.64 38.93 29.10
CA GLN A 42 -10.96 39.84 29.99
C GLN A 42 -9.55 40.10 29.44
N LYS A 43 -9.27 41.36 29.12
CA LYS A 43 -7.97 41.84 28.64
C LYS A 43 -7.10 42.23 29.84
N THR A 44 -5.99 41.52 29.99
CA THR A 44 -4.98 41.78 31.02
C THR A 44 -3.66 42.18 30.36
N HIS A 45 -3.00 43.20 30.89
CA HIS A 45 -1.63 43.56 30.50
C HIS A 45 -0.66 42.71 31.34
N CYS A 46 0.20 41.94 30.68
CA CYS A 46 1.09 40.98 31.35
C CYS A 46 2.58 41.35 31.25
N GLY A 47 2.94 42.33 30.41
CA GLY A 47 4.32 42.75 30.18
C GLY A 47 4.48 43.49 28.85
N ASN A 48 5.72 43.80 28.48
CA ASN A 48 6.05 44.45 27.21
C ASN A 48 7.14 43.65 26.47
N TYR A 49 7.02 43.55 25.14
CA TYR A 49 8.11 43.17 24.25
C TYR A 49 8.74 44.45 23.69
N LEU A 50 9.95 44.79 24.13
CA LEU A 50 10.57 46.10 23.88
C LEU A 50 9.62 47.24 24.31
N THR A 51 9.11 48.01 23.35
CA THR A 51 8.14 49.10 23.58
C THR A 51 6.68 48.68 23.42
N SER A 52 6.41 47.48 22.88
CA SER A 52 5.06 47.01 22.56
C SER A 52 4.43 46.21 23.71
N PRO A 53 3.20 46.52 24.16
CA PRO A 53 2.56 45.80 25.26
C PRO A 53 2.07 44.41 24.83
N ILE A 54 2.28 43.43 25.70
CA ILE A 54 1.76 42.07 25.59
C ILE A 54 0.44 41.98 26.36
N TYR A 55 -0.63 41.68 25.64
CA TYR A 55 -1.95 41.47 26.22
C TYR A 55 -2.27 39.98 26.30
N THR A 56 -2.82 39.55 27.42
CA THR A 56 -3.44 38.24 27.59
C THR A 56 -4.95 38.39 27.59
N PHE A 57 -5.62 37.59 26.77
CA PHE A 57 -7.06 37.52 26.67
C PHE A 57 -7.53 36.22 27.33
N SER A 58 -8.30 36.34 28.40
CA SER A 58 -8.87 35.21 29.12
C SER A 58 -10.38 35.14 28.92
N PHE A 59 -10.90 33.96 28.59
CA PHE A 59 -12.32 33.71 28.36
C PHE A 59 -12.68 32.28 28.80
N SER A 60 -13.97 31.99 28.95
CA SER A 60 -14.44 30.66 29.30
C SER A 60 -14.87 29.87 28.05
N CYS A 61 -14.60 28.57 28.04
CA CYS A 61 -15.10 27.68 26.98
C CYS A 61 -16.64 27.65 27.00
N PRO A 62 -17.33 27.77 25.85
CA PRO A 62 -18.80 27.77 25.80
C PRO A 62 -19.43 26.44 26.22
N THR A 63 -18.69 25.32 26.19
CA THR A 63 -19.22 24.00 26.56
C THR A 63 -18.92 23.63 28.01
N CYS A 64 -17.68 23.77 28.47
CA CYS A 64 -17.22 23.27 29.76
C CYS A 64 -16.87 24.36 30.77
N SER A 65 -17.03 25.63 30.40
CA SER A 65 -16.70 26.80 31.25
C SER A 65 -15.27 26.85 31.79
N SER A 66 -14.36 25.99 31.30
CA SER A 66 -12.95 26.01 31.67
C SER A 66 -12.30 27.31 31.20
N PRO A 67 -11.38 27.90 31.98
CA PRO A 67 -10.69 29.13 31.61
C PRO A 67 -9.66 28.83 30.51
N LEU A 68 -9.75 29.61 29.44
CA LEU A 68 -8.93 29.55 28.25
C LEU A 68 -8.22 30.90 28.09
N ALA A 69 -6.91 30.88 27.79
CA ALA A 69 -6.14 32.10 27.61
C ALA A 69 -5.14 32.02 26.45
N PHE A 70 -5.04 33.13 25.71
CA PHE A 70 -4.01 33.36 24.70
C PHE A 70 -3.43 34.77 24.85
N ALA A 71 -2.18 34.94 24.43
CA ALA A 71 -1.44 36.19 24.51
C ALA A 71 -1.01 36.66 23.11
N THR A 72 -0.84 37.96 22.94
CA THR A 72 -0.21 38.55 21.75
C THR A 72 1.29 38.28 21.75
N ASP A 73 1.86 37.94 20.60
CA ASP A 73 3.31 37.80 20.40
C ASP A 73 3.80 38.82 19.35
N PRO A 74 4.34 39.98 19.80
CA PRO A 74 4.84 41.00 18.89
C PRO A 74 6.04 40.58 18.04
N ALA A 75 6.84 39.59 18.45
CA ALA A 75 8.04 39.17 17.72
C ALA A 75 7.68 38.45 16.41
N HIS A 76 6.65 37.59 16.47
CA HIS A 76 6.20 36.77 15.33
C HIS A 76 4.93 37.30 14.66
N ARG A 77 4.47 38.50 15.05
CA ARG A 77 3.19 39.09 14.59
C ARG A 77 2.02 38.09 14.75
N SER A 78 2.04 37.29 15.82
CA SER A 78 1.13 36.17 16.01
C SER A 78 0.54 36.18 17.42
N TYR A 79 -0.22 35.14 17.75
CA TYR A 79 -0.76 34.93 19.09
C TYR A 79 -0.25 33.59 19.62
N ARG A 80 0.07 33.54 20.90
CA ARG A 80 0.54 32.33 21.59
C ARG A 80 -0.53 31.83 22.56
N ILE A 81 -0.73 30.51 22.59
CA ILE A 81 -1.61 29.89 23.58
C ILE A 81 -0.91 29.88 24.94
N VAL A 82 -1.62 30.32 25.98
CA VAL A 82 -1.11 30.30 27.36
C VAL A 82 -1.73 29.15 28.15
N THR A 83 -3.05 28.96 28.08
CA THR A 83 -3.74 27.99 28.95
C THR A 83 -4.93 27.31 28.27
N GLY A 84 -5.06 26.00 28.51
CA GLY A 84 -6.30 25.23 28.31
C GLY A 84 -6.62 24.85 26.86
N MET A 85 -5.73 25.14 25.92
CA MET A 85 -5.95 24.94 24.49
C MET A 85 -4.72 24.37 23.80
N VAL A 86 -4.96 23.71 22.67
CA VAL A 86 -3.91 23.30 21.73
C VAL A 86 -4.28 23.85 20.36
N ALA A 87 -3.31 24.45 19.66
CA ALA A 87 -3.51 24.93 18.31
C ALA A 87 -3.73 23.72 17.41
N PHE A 88 -4.78 23.76 16.60
CA PHE A 88 -4.90 22.79 15.53
C PHE A 88 -3.91 23.22 14.45
N ALA A 89 -2.71 22.64 14.48
CA ALA A 89 -1.73 22.82 13.42
C ALA A 89 -2.32 22.19 12.15
N ASN A 90 -3.03 22.99 11.34
CA ASN A 90 -3.14 22.69 9.93
C ASN A 90 -1.72 22.83 9.38
N LYS A 91 -0.93 21.75 9.46
CA LYS A 91 0.35 21.58 8.77
C LYS A 91 0.09 21.79 7.27
N THR A 92 0.03 23.04 6.87
CA THR A 92 -0.16 23.49 5.48
C THR A 92 1.17 23.99 4.93
N THR A 93 2.18 24.17 5.79
CA THR A 93 3.58 24.27 5.41
C THR A 93 4.16 22.86 5.36
N VAL A 94 4.33 22.34 4.15
CA VAL A 94 5.06 21.10 3.88
C VAL A 94 6.48 21.16 4.48
N GLU A 95 7.04 22.36 4.59
CA GLU A 95 8.39 22.65 5.11
C GLU A 95 8.63 22.26 6.58
N GLU A 96 7.61 22.25 7.45
CA GLU A 96 7.76 21.82 8.85
C GLU A 96 7.43 20.33 9.07
N VAL A 97 6.86 19.67 8.06
CA VAL A 97 6.56 18.23 8.11
C VAL A 97 7.73 17.42 7.56
N GLU A 98 8.48 17.97 6.60
CA GLU A 98 9.67 17.33 6.04
C GLU A 98 10.76 17.09 7.10
N THR A 99 10.78 17.85 8.19
CA THR A 99 11.70 17.65 9.33
C THR A 99 11.17 16.69 10.40
N LEU A 100 9.92 16.22 10.30
CA LEU A 100 9.39 15.21 11.22
C LEU A 100 9.66 13.80 10.69
N SER A 101 10.94 13.42 10.80
CA SER A 101 11.37 12.08 11.21
C SER A 101 10.90 10.92 10.31
N LEU A 102 11.37 10.90 9.06
CA LEU A 102 11.61 9.62 8.40
C LEU A 102 12.61 8.79 9.26
N PRO A 103 12.40 7.48 9.50
CA PRO A 103 13.29 6.65 10.33
C PRO A 103 14.74 6.56 9.83
N ASN A 104 15.00 7.08 8.62
CA ASN A 104 16.32 7.13 7.98
C ASN A 104 16.98 8.52 8.05
N HIS A 105 16.51 9.42 8.92
CA HIS A 105 17.09 10.77 9.04
C HIS A 105 18.59 10.75 9.40
N SER A 106 19.08 9.73 10.10
CA SER A 106 20.52 9.58 10.39
C SER A 106 21.38 9.26 9.17
N ILE A 107 20.81 8.73 8.09
CA ILE A 107 21.54 8.47 6.83
C ILE A 107 21.61 9.76 6.00
N TYR A 108 20.60 10.63 6.10
CA TYR A 108 20.55 11.92 5.40
C TYR A 108 21.27 13.04 6.14
N GLU A 109 21.30 13.06 7.48
CA GLU A 109 22.07 14.05 8.26
C GLU A 109 23.59 13.88 8.09
N VAL A 110 24.08 12.65 7.87
CA VAL A 110 25.48 12.42 7.47
C VAL A 110 25.73 12.89 6.02
N GLN A 111 24.67 13.01 5.22
CA GLN A 111 24.70 13.65 3.88
C GLN A 111 24.47 15.17 3.94
N GLU A 112 24.10 15.76 5.07
CA GLU A 112 24.01 17.22 5.22
C GLU A 112 25.38 17.88 5.39
N ALA A 113 26.45 17.07 5.54
CA ALA A 113 27.83 17.48 5.32
C ALA A 113 28.30 17.26 3.87
N ARG A 114 27.39 17.12 2.90
CA ARG A 114 27.74 17.12 1.48
C ARG A 114 28.28 18.49 1.09
N ASP A 115 29.43 18.50 0.46
CA ASP A 115 29.99 19.68 -0.19
C ASP A 115 28.94 20.30 -1.13
N ALA A 116 28.88 21.63 -1.22
CA ALA A 116 27.95 22.33 -2.10
C ALA A 116 28.06 21.85 -3.56
N MET A 117 29.24 21.36 -3.95
CA MET A 117 29.47 20.74 -5.26
C MET A 117 28.69 19.44 -5.46
N GLN A 118 28.56 18.59 -4.43
CA GLN A 118 27.84 17.32 -4.55
C GLN A 118 26.33 17.54 -4.69
N GLN A 119 25.77 18.53 -4.00
CA GLN A 119 24.35 18.91 -4.19
C GLN A 119 24.08 19.36 -5.64
N LEU A 120 25.00 20.12 -6.23
CA LEU A 120 24.89 20.54 -7.63
C LEU A 120 25.02 19.37 -8.61
N GLU A 121 25.79 18.33 -8.28
CA GLU A 121 25.89 17.11 -9.09
C GLU A 121 24.60 16.28 -9.01
N ASP A 122 24.06 16.09 -7.80
CA ASP A 122 22.77 15.42 -7.58
C ASP A 122 21.64 16.14 -8.34
N GLU A 123 21.57 17.48 -8.24
CA GLU A 123 20.60 18.27 -8.98
C GLU A 123 20.73 18.12 -10.51
N LYS A 124 21.96 18.06 -11.02
CA LYS A 124 22.21 17.83 -12.46
C LYS A 124 21.77 16.43 -12.87
N GLU A 125 22.04 15.43 -12.03
CA GLU A 125 21.62 14.06 -12.29
C GLU A 125 20.09 13.94 -12.28
N ASP A 126 19.40 14.58 -11.34
CA ASP A 126 17.95 14.60 -11.27
C ASP A 126 17.33 15.32 -12.46
N LYS A 127 17.92 16.45 -12.88
CA LYS A 127 17.52 17.13 -14.13
C LYS A 127 17.71 16.21 -15.35
N ARG A 128 18.81 15.46 -15.43
CA ARG A 128 19.05 14.48 -16.50
C ARG A 128 17.97 13.39 -16.50
N LYS A 129 17.73 12.75 -15.36
CA LYS A 129 16.68 11.73 -15.18
C LYS A 129 15.30 12.27 -15.56
N ALA A 130 14.98 13.50 -15.18
CA ALA A 130 13.72 14.15 -15.54
C ALA A 130 13.61 14.36 -17.06
N THR A 131 14.68 14.78 -17.74
CA THR A 131 14.67 14.93 -19.21
C THR A 131 14.54 13.60 -19.95
N GLU A 132 15.21 12.53 -19.48
CA GLU A 132 15.08 11.18 -20.03
C GLU A 132 13.67 10.61 -19.79
N ALA A 133 13.09 10.85 -18.61
CA ALA A 133 11.72 10.46 -18.32
C ALA A 133 10.73 11.22 -19.21
N LYS A 134 10.96 12.51 -19.45
CA LYS A 134 10.12 13.34 -20.32
C LYS A 134 10.15 12.83 -21.77
N SER A 135 11.32 12.57 -22.34
CA SER A 135 11.42 12.06 -23.71
C SER A 135 10.78 10.67 -23.84
N ARG A 136 10.91 9.81 -22.82
CA ARG A 136 10.22 8.52 -22.76
C ARG A 136 8.69 8.69 -22.72
N LEU A 137 8.18 9.65 -21.96
CA LEU A 137 6.75 9.94 -21.89
C LEU A 137 6.23 10.46 -23.24
N GLU A 138 6.96 11.37 -23.88
CA GLU A 138 6.63 11.88 -25.21
C GLU A 138 6.57 10.74 -26.24
N ALA A 139 7.55 9.82 -26.24
CA ALA A 139 7.53 8.65 -27.11
C ALA A 139 6.33 7.70 -26.84
N LEU A 140 5.91 7.55 -25.59
CA LEU A 140 4.73 6.77 -25.23
C LEU A 140 3.43 7.46 -25.67
N VAL A 141 3.35 8.78 -25.53
CA VAL A 141 2.23 9.59 -26.01
C VAL A 141 2.13 9.48 -27.52
N GLN A 142 3.24 9.68 -28.26
CA GLN A 142 3.27 9.54 -29.70
C GLN A 142 2.86 8.13 -30.15
N ARG A 143 3.40 7.07 -29.53
CA ARG A 143 2.95 5.70 -29.80
C ARG A 143 1.46 5.54 -29.56
N ASN A 144 0.93 6.11 -28.48
CA ASN A 144 -0.49 6.05 -28.18
C ASN A 144 -1.30 6.80 -29.23
N GLU A 145 -0.86 7.96 -29.70
CA GLU A 145 -1.51 8.73 -30.79
C GLU A 145 -1.49 7.96 -32.12
N ASP A 146 -0.34 7.42 -32.51
CA ASP A 146 -0.17 6.60 -33.72
C ASP A 146 -1.04 5.33 -33.68
N THR A 147 -1.08 4.66 -32.52
CA THR A 147 -1.85 3.42 -32.34
C THR A 147 -3.35 3.69 -32.17
N ALA A 148 -3.72 4.79 -31.52
CA ALA A 148 -5.10 5.14 -31.22
C ALA A 148 -5.78 5.96 -32.33
N GLY A 149 -5.04 6.33 -33.39
CA GLY A 149 -5.59 6.93 -34.60
C GLY A 149 -6.61 8.02 -34.31
N GLY A 150 -6.22 9.04 -33.55
CA GLY A 150 -7.04 10.25 -33.36
C GLY A 150 -8.45 10.07 -32.78
N GLY A 151 -8.72 9.01 -31.99
CA GLY A 151 -9.97 8.89 -31.22
C GLY A 151 -10.92 7.74 -31.59
N ASN A 152 -10.46 6.75 -32.36
CA ASN A 152 -11.30 5.59 -32.73
C ASN A 152 -11.30 4.48 -31.67
N ASP A 153 -11.68 4.79 -30.42
CA ASP A 153 -11.79 3.82 -29.32
C ASP A 153 -12.70 2.62 -29.66
N ILE A 154 -13.67 2.82 -30.55
CA ILE A 154 -14.60 1.79 -31.02
C ILE A 154 -13.86 0.68 -31.79
N GLU A 155 -12.92 1.03 -32.66
CA GLU A 155 -12.16 0.07 -33.48
C GLU A 155 -11.20 -0.76 -32.62
N ARG A 156 -10.53 -0.10 -31.67
CA ARG A 156 -9.65 -0.78 -30.69
C ARG A 156 -10.42 -1.74 -29.80
N ASN A 157 -11.57 -1.30 -29.28
CA ASN A 157 -12.44 -2.16 -28.48
C ASN A 157 -12.98 -3.34 -29.29
N ARG A 158 -13.27 -3.14 -30.59
CA ARG A 158 -13.66 -4.22 -31.49
C ARG A 158 -12.53 -5.25 -31.66
N ALA A 159 -11.30 -4.81 -31.90
CA ALA A 159 -10.14 -5.70 -32.05
C ALA A 159 -9.81 -6.47 -30.77
N LEU A 160 -9.85 -5.82 -29.60
CA LEU A 160 -9.67 -6.51 -28.32
C LEU A 160 -10.76 -7.57 -28.10
N ARG A 161 -12.01 -7.23 -28.42
CA ARG A 161 -13.14 -8.16 -28.30
C ARG A 161 -13.04 -9.33 -29.27
N SER A 162 -12.50 -9.17 -30.48
CA SER A 162 -12.31 -10.29 -31.41
C SER A 162 -11.27 -11.28 -30.87
N VAL A 163 -10.13 -10.79 -30.40
CA VAL A 163 -9.07 -11.63 -29.79
C VAL A 163 -9.61 -12.38 -28.56
N HIS A 164 -10.35 -11.70 -27.69
CA HIS A 164 -10.96 -12.37 -26.52
C HIS A 164 -12.08 -13.35 -26.87
N ARG A 165 -12.80 -13.15 -28.00
CA ARG A 165 -13.80 -14.11 -28.49
C ARG A 165 -13.13 -15.37 -29.01
N GLU A 166 -12.06 -15.23 -29.78
CA GLU A 166 -11.26 -16.35 -30.28
C GLU A 166 -10.65 -17.15 -29.11
N GLY A 167 -9.96 -16.47 -28.17
CA GLY A 167 -9.41 -17.12 -26.99
C GLY A 167 -10.46 -17.69 -26.02
N ARG A 168 -11.73 -17.24 -26.09
CA ARG A 168 -12.83 -17.90 -25.36
C ARG A 168 -13.26 -19.17 -26.08
N ARG A 169 -13.44 -19.12 -27.41
CA ARG A 169 -13.78 -20.30 -28.22
C ARG A 169 -12.75 -21.42 -28.05
N GLU A 170 -11.47 -21.08 -28.03
CA GLU A 170 -10.40 -22.07 -27.80
C GLU A 170 -10.48 -22.71 -26.41
N ARG A 171 -10.67 -21.91 -25.36
CA ARG A 171 -10.81 -22.41 -23.98
C ARG A 171 -12.07 -23.26 -23.80
N ASP A 172 -13.18 -22.84 -24.40
CA ASP A 172 -14.45 -23.57 -24.34
C ASP A 172 -14.32 -24.90 -25.10
N ALA A 173 -13.65 -24.91 -26.26
CA ALA A 173 -13.37 -26.15 -27.02
C ALA A 173 -12.45 -27.12 -26.25
N LEU A 174 -11.42 -26.61 -25.58
CA LEU A 174 -10.55 -27.39 -24.70
C LEU A 174 -11.32 -27.96 -23.50
N GLN A 175 -12.22 -27.18 -22.91
CA GLN A 175 -13.05 -27.62 -21.80
C GLN A 175 -14.05 -28.69 -22.26
N GLU A 176 -14.66 -28.54 -23.43
CA GLU A 176 -15.55 -29.56 -24.00
C GLU A 176 -14.80 -30.86 -24.33
N ALA A 177 -13.55 -30.77 -24.82
CA ALA A 177 -12.68 -31.92 -24.99
C ALA A 177 -12.32 -32.60 -23.66
N THR A 178 -12.18 -31.83 -22.58
CA THR A 178 -11.98 -32.36 -21.21
C THR A 178 -13.22 -33.12 -20.76
N ARG A 179 -14.42 -32.58 -21.05
CA ARG A 179 -15.70 -33.19 -20.66
C ARG A 179 -15.94 -34.49 -21.40
N ALA A 180 -15.62 -34.52 -22.70
CA ALA A 180 -15.70 -35.73 -23.52
C ALA A 180 -14.76 -36.85 -23.01
N LEU A 181 -13.65 -36.51 -22.36
CA LEU A 181 -12.74 -37.46 -21.74
C LEU A 181 -13.16 -37.87 -20.31
N GLY A 182 -14.19 -37.24 -19.75
CA GLY A 182 -14.68 -37.50 -18.39
C GLY A 182 -13.72 -37.04 -17.30
N TRP A 183 -12.84 -36.07 -17.58
CA TRP A 183 -11.83 -35.58 -16.64
C TRP A 183 -12.27 -34.32 -15.87
N ASP A 184 -13.55 -33.95 -15.94
CA ASP A 184 -14.12 -32.73 -15.36
C ASP A 184 -14.73 -32.91 -13.94
N ASP A 185 -14.97 -34.13 -13.47
CA ASP A 185 -15.70 -34.34 -12.20
C ASP A 185 -14.79 -34.20 -10.95
N ASP A 186 -15.20 -33.30 -10.04
CA ASP A 186 -14.78 -33.05 -8.64
C ASP A 186 -13.29 -32.88 -8.29
N GLY A 187 -12.42 -32.83 -9.29
CA GLY A 187 -10.99 -32.49 -9.15
C GLY A 187 -10.32 -32.09 -10.47
N GLY A 188 -11.14 -31.57 -11.41
CA GLY A 188 -10.90 -31.61 -12.85
C GLY A 188 -9.54 -31.09 -13.31
N VAL A 189 -8.88 -31.89 -14.14
CA VAL A 189 -7.57 -31.54 -14.74
C VAL A 189 -7.81 -30.68 -15.97
N LYS A 190 -7.41 -29.40 -15.89
CA LYS A 190 -7.51 -28.48 -17.03
C LYS A 190 -6.59 -28.93 -18.16
N LEU A 191 -7.15 -29.32 -19.30
CA LEU A 191 -6.38 -29.61 -20.50
C LEU A 191 -5.69 -28.35 -21.03
N LEU A 192 -4.39 -28.48 -21.26
CA LEU A 192 -3.54 -27.48 -21.91
C LEU A 192 -3.56 -27.69 -23.42
N PRO A 193 -3.26 -26.65 -24.23
CA PRO A 193 -3.10 -26.80 -25.67
C PRO A 193 -2.02 -27.84 -25.99
N ALA A 194 -2.23 -28.57 -27.10
CA ALA A 194 -1.31 -29.63 -27.51
C ALA A 194 0.08 -29.05 -27.82
N SER A 195 1.11 -29.56 -27.13
CA SER A 195 2.51 -29.23 -27.39
C SER A 195 3.15 -30.27 -28.30
N ASP A 196 3.87 -29.81 -29.32
CA ASP A 196 4.61 -30.68 -30.25
C ASP A 196 5.61 -31.58 -29.53
N GLU A 197 6.19 -31.10 -28.43
CA GLU A 197 7.14 -31.87 -27.64
C GLU A 197 6.49 -33.04 -26.91
N ASP A 198 5.27 -32.84 -26.42
CA ASP A 198 4.49 -33.89 -25.75
C ASP A 198 4.06 -34.97 -26.76
N THR A 199 3.68 -34.57 -27.98
CA THR A 199 3.35 -35.54 -29.04
C THR A 199 4.55 -36.41 -29.42
N ARG A 200 5.76 -35.83 -29.48
CA ARG A 200 7.00 -36.58 -29.76
C ARG A 200 7.32 -37.56 -28.63
N ARG A 201 7.24 -37.12 -27.37
CA ARG A 201 7.47 -37.98 -26.20
C ARG A 201 6.46 -39.11 -26.09
N ALA A 202 5.17 -38.82 -26.31
CA ALA A 202 4.11 -39.83 -26.32
C ALA A 202 4.30 -40.88 -27.42
N ARG A 203 4.67 -40.45 -28.64
CA ARG A 203 5.00 -41.37 -29.76
C ARG A 203 6.18 -42.28 -29.42
N ALA A 204 7.24 -41.74 -28.85
CA ALA A 204 8.40 -42.52 -28.43
C ALA A 204 8.03 -43.55 -27.34
N ALA A 205 7.25 -43.16 -26.33
CA ALA A 205 6.78 -44.05 -25.27
C ALA A 205 5.87 -45.17 -25.80
N MET A 206 4.93 -44.85 -26.70
CA MET A 206 4.05 -45.84 -27.33
C MET A 206 4.80 -46.82 -28.24
N ALA A 207 5.86 -46.38 -28.93
CA ALA A 207 6.72 -47.25 -29.73
C ALA A 207 7.48 -48.28 -28.86
N VAL A 208 7.89 -47.90 -27.64
CA VAL A 208 8.50 -48.84 -26.67
C VAL A 208 7.46 -49.84 -26.15
N ARG A 209 6.25 -49.39 -25.84
CA ARG A 209 5.14 -50.25 -25.37
C ARG A 209 4.70 -51.28 -26.41
N ALA A 210 4.66 -50.91 -27.69
CA ALA A 210 4.36 -51.81 -28.80
C ALA A 210 5.41 -52.89 -29.04
N ARG A 211 6.65 -52.73 -28.54
CA ARG A 211 7.67 -53.79 -28.56
C ARG A 211 7.45 -54.82 -27.45
N VAL A 212 6.86 -54.44 -26.31
CA VAL A 212 6.63 -55.31 -25.16
C VAL A 212 5.45 -56.28 -25.38
N THR A 213 4.45 -55.90 -26.17
CA THR A 213 3.24 -56.71 -26.44
C THR A 213 3.39 -57.75 -27.56
N LYS A 214 4.57 -57.83 -28.22
CA LYS A 214 4.86 -58.86 -29.23
C LYS A 214 5.26 -60.23 -28.65
N VAL A 215 5.10 -60.45 -27.35
CA VAL A 215 5.15 -61.81 -26.79
C VAL A 215 3.77 -62.42 -27.03
N SER A 216 3.68 -63.39 -27.94
CA SER A 216 2.40 -64.05 -28.27
C SER A 216 1.75 -64.63 -27.00
N PRO A 217 0.41 -64.57 -26.87
CA PRO A 217 -0.30 -65.07 -25.68
C PRO A 217 -0.03 -66.57 -25.43
N ALA A 218 0.28 -67.33 -26.49
CA ALA A 218 0.70 -68.73 -26.39
C ALA A 218 2.03 -68.92 -25.63
N THR A 219 2.98 -68.00 -25.79
CA THR A 219 4.29 -68.07 -25.11
C THR A 219 4.19 -67.63 -23.65
N ALA A 220 3.30 -66.67 -23.37
CA ALA A 220 3.02 -66.20 -22.01
C ALA A 220 2.30 -67.25 -21.14
N LEU A 221 1.36 -68.03 -21.72
CA LEU A 221 0.70 -69.14 -21.03
C LEU A 221 1.68 -70.28 -20.72
N ARG A 222 2.58 -70.60 -21.68
CA ARG A 222 3.58 -71.67 -21.52
C ARG A 222 4.59 -71.36 -20.39
N LYS A 223 4.98 -70.09 -20.25
CA LYS A 223 5.85 -69.62 -19.16
C LYS A 223 5.16 -69.59 -17.78
N ARG A 224 3.83 -69.40 -17.77
CA ARG A 224 3.01 -69.52 -16.55
C ARG A 224 2.80 -70.97 -16.12
N MET A 225 2.57 -71.89 -17.07
CA MET A 225 2.44 -73.32 -16.77
C MET A 225 3.77 -73.95 -16.32
N SER A 226 4.91 -73.51 -16.88
CA SER A 226 6.23 -73.99 -16.43
C SER A 226 6.62 -73.50 -15.03
N GLY A 227 6.02 -72.42 -14.53
CA GLY A 227 6.22 -71.92 -13.17
C GLY A 227 5.28 -72.54 -12.11
N ALA A 228 4.15 -73.12 -12.55
CA ALA A 228 3.19 -73.79 -11.67
C ALA A 228 3.53 -75.27 -11.41
N ALA A 229 4.41 -75.87 -12.20
CA ALA A 229 4.84 -77.26 -12.04
C ALA A 229 5.93 -77.48 -10.96
N SER A 230 6.45 -76.41 -10.34
CA SER A 230 7.53 -76.50 -9.33
C SER A 230 7.22 -75.86 -7.98
N SER A 231 5.97 -75.45 -7.71
CA SER A 231 5.58 -74.94 -6.39
C SER A 231 4.37 -75.70 -5.84
N SER A 232 4.61 -76.55 -4.85
CA SER A 232 3.55 -77.24 -4.10
C SER A 232 2.76 -76.24 -3.24
N ILE A 233 1.44 -76.41 -3.18
CA ILE A 233 0.49 -75.57 -2.41
C ILE A 233 0.71 -75.64 -0.88
N PHE A 234 1.53 -76.57 -0.37
CA PHE A 234 1.77 -76.79 1.07
C PHE A 234 3.15 -76.32 1.58
N ALA A 235 3.89 -75.47 0.86
CA ALA A 235 5.13 -74.91 1.39
C ALA A 235 4.83 -73.80 2.45
N PRO A 236 5.37 -73.87 3.68
CA PRO A 236 5.14 -72.84 4.69
C PRO A 236 5.83 -71.53 4.27
N GLY A 237 5.05 -70.44 4.32
CA GLY A 237 5.40 -69.14 3.75
C GLY A 237 6.58 -68.46 4.44
N VAL A 238 7.44 -67.85 3.62
CA VAL A 238 8.42 -66.88 4.07
C VAL A 238 7.86 -65.49 3.75
N TYR A 239 7.46 -64.79 4.80
CA TYR A 239 7.17 -63.35 4.77
C TYR A 239 8.50 -62.63 4.50
N ASP A 240 8.63 -61.95 3.35
CA ASP A 240 9.77 -61.06 3.11
C ASP A 240 9.34 -59.60 3.29
N GLY A 241 10.04 -58.92 4.21
CA GLY A 241 9.72 -57.59 4.72
C GLY A 241 10.02 -56.50 3.70
N GLY A 242 9.00 -55.74 3.33
CA GLY A 242 9.14 -54.58 2.46
C GLY A 242 10.00 -53.47 3.07
N LYS A 243 11.21 -53.28 2.55
CA LYS A 243 12.04 -52.09 2.79
C LYS A 243 11.38 -50.84 2.18
N LYS A 244 10.94 -49.91 3.05
CA LYS A 244 10.54 -48.55 2.67
C LYS A 244 11.72 -47.80 2.06
N ARG A 245 11.61 -47.35 0.81
CA ARG A 245 12.56 -46.39 0.21
C ARG A 245 12.08 -44.97 0.52
N SER A 246 12.85 -44.27 1.34
CA SER A 246 12.73 -42.82 1.57
C SER A 246 13.05 -42.05 0.28
N ARG A 247 12.12 -41.20 -0.17
CA ARG A 247 12.39 -40.20 -1.21
C ARG A 247 12.90 -38.93 -0.55
N GLY A 248 14.18 -38.63 -0.72
CA GLY A 248 14.74 -37.30 -0.48
C GLY A 248 14.25 -36.33 -1.54
N ARG A 249 13.88 -35.12 -1.11
CA ARG A 249 13.46 -34.00 -1.95
C ARG A 249 14.59 -32.96 -1.87
N THR A 250 15.23 -32.71 -3.00
CA THR A 250 15.94 -31.47 -3.33
C THR A 250 15.07 -30.71 -4.30
#